data_AF-A0A9W6CN71-F1
#
_entry.id   AF-A0A9W6CN71-F1
#
_cell.length_a   1.000
_cell.length_b   1.000
_cell.length_c   1.000
_cell.angle_alpha   90.00
_cell.angle_beta   90.00
_cell.angle_gamma   90.00
#
_symmetry.space_group_name_H-M   'P 1'
#
loop_
_entity.id
_entity.type
_entity.pdbx_description
1 polymer ?
#
loop_
_entity_poly.entity_id
_entity_poly.type
_entity_poly.pdbx_seq_one_letter_code
_entity_poly.pdbx_strand_id
1 'polypeptide(L)' 'MADLSLDDPRTLPTAEEAAAAIVPLCLPACEDTGRLYDFPTRSFLDFRMPA' A
#
# COMPACT_ATOMS: atom_id res chain seq x y z
N MET A 1 -8.89 -9.63 5.98
CA MET A 1 -8.18 -8.56 5.26
C MET A 1 -8.73 -7.26 5.83
N ALA A 2 -7.95 -6.51 6.59
CA ALA A 2 -8.47 -5.37 7.38
C ALA A 2 -9.07 -4.33 6.44
N ASP A 3 -10.37 -4.09 6.59
CA ASP A 3 -11.09 -2.99 5.96
C ASP A 3 -10.58 -1.69 6.58
N LEU A 4 -9.62 -1.06 5.91
CA LEU A 4 -9.09 0.24 6.29
C LEU A 4 -10.11 1.30 5.87
N SER A 5 -11.18 1.42 6.65
CA SER A 5 -12.15 2.49 6.50
C SER A 5 -11.49 3.82 6.87
N LEU A 6 -10.97 4.54 5.86
CA LEU A 6 -10.42 5.89 6.01
C LEU A 6 -11.41 6.90 6.62
N ASP A 7 -12.68 6.50 6.79
CA ASP A 7 -13.77 7.25 7.39
C ASP A 7 -13.73 7.27 8.94
N ASP A 8 -13.10 6.28 9.61
CA ASP A 8 -12.88 6.32 11.06
C ASP A 8 -11.38 6.50 11.38
N PRO A 9 -10.94 7.68 11.85
CA PRO A 9 -9.53 7.93 12.11
C PRO A 9 -8.92 7.03 13.20
N ARG A 10 -9.74 6.37 14.02
CA ARG A 10 -9.28 5.45 15.07
C ARG A 10 -8.93 4.06 14.55
N THR A 11 -9.31 3.74 13.31
CA THR A 11 -8.98 2.46 12.64
C THR A 11 -7.74 2.58 11.77
N LEU A 12 -7.16 3.79 11.69
CA LEU A 12 -5.94 4.02 10.92
C LEU A 12 -4.76 3.25 11.53
N PRO A 13 -3.91 2.65 10.69
CA PRO A 13 -2.73 1.94 11.14
C PRO A 13 -1.71 2.95 11.65
N THR A 14 -0.92 2.50 12.61
CA THR A 14 0.22 3.25 13.12
C THR A 14 1.29 3.42 12.03
N ALA A 15 2.18 4.39 12.24
CA ALA A 15 3.32 4.58 11.34
C ALA A 15 4.19 3.32 11.23
N GLU A 16 4.34 2.56 12.33
CA GLU A 16 5.13 1.32 12.36
C GLU A 16 4.49 0.23 11.49
N GLU A 17 3.17 0.06 11.57
CA GLU A 17 2.43 -0.89 10.74
C GLU A 17 2.46 -0.50 9.26
N ALA A 18 2.42 0.81 8.97
CA ALA A 18 2.60 1.31 7.61
C ALA A 18 4.01 1.02 7.08
N ALA A 19 5.03 1.30 7.88
CA ALA A 19 6.43 1.04 7.53
C ALA A 19 6.67 -0.46 7.28
N ALA A 20 6.11 -1.34 8.10
CA ALA A 20 6.23 -2.79 7.93
C ALA A 20 5.70 -3.29 6.57
N ALA A 21 4.70 -2.63 6.00
CA ALA A 21 4.19 -2.96 4.66
C ALA A 21 5.00 -2.34 3.51
N ILE A 22 5.69 -1.21 3.76
CA ILE A 22 6.43 -0.45 2.74
C ILE A 22 7.88 -0.95 2.62
N VAL A 23 8.54 -1.30 3.73
CA VAL A 23 9.95 -1.75 3.73
C VAL A 23 10.23 -2.91 2.76
N PRO A 24 9.36 -3.94 2.60
CA PRO A 24 9.58 -4.99 1.61
C PRO A 24 9.73 -4.48 0.17
N LEU A 25 9.10 -3.36 -0.17
CA LEU A 25 9.18 -2.74 -1.51
C LEU A 25 10.56 -2.15 -1.80
N CYS A 26 11.39 -1.96 -0.78
CA CYS A 26 12.76 -1.46 -0.90
C CYS A 26 13.80 -2.59 -0.90
N LEU A 27 13.39 -3.84 -0.71
CA LEU A 27 14.31 -4.98 -0.70
C LEU A 27 14.58 -5.47 -2.12
N PRO A 28 15.76 -6.08 -2.37
CA PRO A 28 16.08 -6.65 -3.69
C PRO A 28 15.08 -7.72 -4.17
N ALA A 29 14.30 -8.31 -3.28
CA ALA A 29 13.28 -9.30 -3.61
C ALA A 29 12.01 -8.69 -4.23
N CYS A 30 11.83 -7.36 -4.19
CA CYS A 30 10.72 -6.70 -4.86
C CYS A 30 11.06 -6.49 -6.34
N GLU A 31 10.36 -7.22 -7.21
CA GLU A 31 10.57 -7.16 -8.66
C GLU A 31 9.52 -6.28 -9.39
N ASP A 32 8.49 -5.81 -8.68
CA ASP A 32 7.45 -4.93 -9.22
C ASP A 32 7.99 -3.53 -9.55
N THR A 33 7.76 -3.06 -10.79
CA THR A 33 8.17 -1.74 -11.28
C THR A 33 7.10 -1.09 -12.14
N GLY A 34 7.06 0.25 -12.20
CA GLY A 34 6.11 1.01 -13.01
C GLY A 34 4.65 0.96 -12.52
N ARG A 35 4.43 0.51 -11.28
CA ARG A 35 3.11 0.30 -10.67
C ARG A 35 2.99 1.11 -9.38
N LEU A 36 1.76 1.39 -8.97
CA LEU A 36 1.46 2.08 -7.71
C LEU A 36 1.15 1.05 -6.63
N TYR A 37 1.89 1.06 -5.53
CA TYR A 37 1.50 0.26 -4.36
C TYR A 37 0.39 0.97 -3.58
N ASP A 38 -0.79 0.36 -3.53
CA ASP A 38 -1.92 0.80 -2.73
C ASP A 38 -1.86 0.16 -1.33
N PHE A 39 -1.40 0.94 -0.36
CA PHE A 39 -1.22 0.48 1.01
C PHE A 39 -2.52 -0.02 1.69
N PRO A 40 -3.70 0.64 1.52
CA PRO A 40 -4.95 0.14 2.08
C PRO A 40 -5.27 -1.31 1.68
N THR A 41 -5.21 -1.62 0.39
CA THR A 41 -5.49 -2.98 -0.12
C THR A 41 -4.29 -3.91 -0.10
N ARG A 42 -3.09 -3.39 0.15
CA ARG A 42 -1.80 -4.10 0.10
C ARG A 42 -1.57 -4.75 -1.27
N SER A 43 -1.87 -4.00 -2.33
CA SER A 43 -1.79 -4.48 -3.69
C SER A 43 -1.12 -3.47 -4.62
N PHE A 44 -0.52 -3.96 -5.69
CA PHE A 44 -0.04 -3.10 -6.76
C PHE A 44 -1.16 -2.84 -7.76
N LEU A 45 -1.30 -1.58 -8.13
CA LEU A 45 -2.24 -1.08 -9.14
C LEU A 45 -1.48 -0.66 -10.38
N ASP A 46 -2.07 -0.97 -11.54
CA ASP A 46 -1.58 -0.47 -12.81
C ASP A 46 -2.09 0.95 -13.05
N PHE A 47 -1.21 1.82 -13.56
CA PHE A 47 -1.61 3.16 -13.97
C PHE A 47 -2.62 3.09 -15.12
N ARG A 48 -3.72 3.82 -14.99
CA ARG A 48 -4.70 4.00 -16.06
C ARG A 48 -4.60 5.41 -16.60
N MET A 49 -4.27 5.55 -17.88
CA MET A 49 -4.32 6.86 -18.54
C MET A 49 -5.77 7.38 -18.57
N PRO A 50 -5.98 8.71 -18.46
CA PRO A 50 -7.29 9.31 -18.71
C PRO A 50 -7.78 9.00 -20.13
N ALA A 51 -9.10 8.88 -20.30
CA ALA A 51 -9.74 8.74 -21.61
C ALA A 51 -9.82 10.07 -22.36
#